data_AF-A0A3E1DPS4-F1
#
_entry.id   AF-A0A3E1DPS4-F1
#
_cell.length_a   1.000
_cell.length_b   1.000
_cell.length_c   1.000
_cell.angle_alpha   90.00
_cell.angle_beta   90.00
_cell.angle_gamma   90.00
#
_symmetry.space_group_name_H-M   'P 1'
#
loop_
_entity.id
_entity.type
_entity.pdbx_description
1 polymer ?
#
loop_
_entity_poly.entity_id
_entity_poly.type
_entity_poly.pdbx_seq_one_letter_code
_entity_poly.pdbx_strand_id
1 'polypeptide(L)'
;MRPGKRKALPKTTEGKLLEKVEHTKVSIRAKVEHPFHVVKNLFLHCKARYRGLAKHTAQLFSLFGFANLKKMTRKSPRFMPKTNQFSGHNRKTHPRVSGGVNYSALP
;
A
#
# COMPACT_ATOMS: atom_id res chain seq x y z
N MET A 1 7.19 -24.72 -6.03
CA MET A 1 7.33 -25.08 -7.46
C MET A 1 7.46 -23.82 -8.34
N ARG A 2 8.34 -23.85 -9.38
CA ARG A 2 8.47 -22.74 -10.36
C ARG A 2 7.15 -22.56 -11.14
N PRO A 3 6.74 -21.33 -11.51
CA PRO A 3 5.46 -21.09 -12.20
C PRO A 3 5.26 -21.93 -13.46
N GLY A 4 6.31 -22.14 -14.26
CA GLY A 4 6.26 -22.99 -15.47
C GLY A 4 5.95 -24.46 -15.18
N LYS A 5 6.46 -25.01 -14.08
CA LYS A 5 6.16 -26.39 -13.66
C LYS A 5 4.74 -26.53 -13.10
N ARG A 6 4.15 -25.44 -12.59
CA ARG A 6 2.78 -25.40 -12.07
C ARG A 6 1.75 -25.44 -13.21
N LYS A 7 2.02 -24.74 -14.32
CA LYS A 7 1.17 -24.74 -15.52
C LYS A 7 1.13 -26.10 -16.23
N ALA A 8 2.16 -26.93 -16.03
CA ALA A 8 2.28 -28.25 -16.63
C ALA A 8 1.61 -29.37 -15.81
N LEU A 9 0.96 -29.05 -14.68
CA LEU A 9 0.28 -30.05 -13.86
C LEU A 9 -0.97 -30.57 -14.60
N PRO A 10 -1.24 -31.89 -14.53
CA PRO A 10 -2.44 -32.46 -15.13
C PRO A 10 -3.69 -31.92 -14.43
N LYS A 11 -4.77 -31.65 -15.18
CA LYS A 11 -6.05 -31.11 -14.65
C LYS A 11 -6.88 -32.13 -13.86
N THR A 12 -6.26 -33.24 -13.45
CA THR A 12 -6.82 -34.27 -12.57
C THR A 12 -7.13 -33.70 -11.18
N THR A 13 -7.98 -34.37 -10.40
CA THR A 13 -8.30 -34.04 -9.00
C THR A 13 -7.04 -33.84 -8.14
N GLU A 14 -6.04 -34.71 -8.27
CA GLU A 14 -4.78 -34.61 -7.54
C GLU A 14 -3.94 -33.39 -7.94
N GLY A 15 -3.89 -33.06 -9.24
CA GLY A 15 -3.16 -31.89 -9.74
C GLY A 15 -3.75 -30.57 -9.24
N LYS A 16 -5.09 -30.49 -9.14
CA LYS A 16 -5.79 -29.33 -8.56
C LYS A 16 -5.52 -29.16 -7.06
N LEU A 17 -5.39 -30.26 -6.31
CA LEU A 17 -5.03 -30.20 -4.88
C LEU A 17 -3.60 -29.68 -4.70
N LEU A 18 -2.65 -30.18 -5.49
CA LEU A 18 -1.26 -29.70 -5.49
C LEU A 18 -1.15 -28.22 -5.85
N GLU A 19 -1.92 -27.76 -6.85
CA GLU A 19 -1.96 -26.35 -7.22
C GLU A 19 -2.46 -25.47 -6.06
N LYS A 20 -3.52 -25.88 -5.36
CA LYS A 20 -4.07 -25.15 -4.19
C LYS A 20 -3.07 -25.06 -3.05
N VAL A 21 -2.33 -26.14 -2.78
CA VAL A 21 -1.28 -26.16 -1.74
C VAL A 21 -0.16 -25.21 -2.11
N GLU A 22 0.34 -25.28 -3.35
CA GLU A 22 1.39 -24.39 -3.83
C GLU A 22 0.95 -22.92 -3.87
N HIS A 23 -0.29 -22.65 -4.26
CA HIS A 23 -0.86 -21.30 -4.23
C HIS A 23 -0.92 -20.75 -2.81
N THR A 24 -1.42 -21.54 -1.85
CA THR A 24 -1.48 -21.16 -0.43
C THR A 24 -0.09 -20.87 0.12
N LYS A 25 0.89 -21.74 -0.15
CA LYS A 25 2.28 -21.55 0.27
C LYS A 25 2.89 -20.25 -0.27
N VAL A 26 2.65 -19.95 -1.54
CA VAL A 26 3.15 -18.72 -2.19
C VAL A 26 2.44 -17.48 -1.65
N SER A 27 1.12 -17.55 -1.41
CA SER A 27 0.35 -16.44 -0.83
C SER A 27 0.82 -16.10 0.58
N ILE A 28 1.04 -17.11 1.42
CA ILE A 28 1.61 -16.92 2.76
C ILE A 28 2.98 -16.25 2.64
N ARG A 29 3.86 -16.76 1.76
CA ARG A 29 5.20 -16.19 1.53
C ARG A 29 5.14 -14.71 1.12
N ALA A 30 4.28 -14.36 0.16
CA ALA A 30 4.12 -12.98 -0.27
C ALA A 30 3.64 -12.04 0.85
N LYS A 31 2.74 -12.53 1.73
CA LYS A 31 2.26 -11.76 2.89
C LYS A 31 3.35 -11.53 3.93
N VAL A 32 4.18 -12.54 4.21
CA VAL A 32 5.23 -12.45 5.25
C VAL A 32 6.52 -11.78 4.75
N GLU A 33 6.87 -11.89 3.47
CA GLU A 33 8.11 -11.28 2.94
C GLU A 33 8.16 -9.77 3.20
N HIS A 34 7.04 -9.07 3.04
CA HIS A 34 6.99 -7.62 3.23
C HIS A 34 7.32 -7.17 4.68
N PRO A 35 6.67 -7.67 5.75
CA PRO A 35 7.05 -7.30 7.11
C PRO A 35 8.47 -7.75 7.46
N PHE A 36 8.93 -8.91 6.97
CA PHE A 36 10.33 -9.34 7.17
C PHE A 36 11.33 -8.40 6.47
N HIS A 37 11.01 -7.87 5.29
CA HIS A 37 11.84 -6.89 4.60
C HIS A 37 11.93 -5.58 5.38
N VAL A 38 10.80 -5.11 5.93
CA VAL A 38 10.77 -3.93 6.80
C VAL A 38 11.64 -4.13 8.03
N VAL A 39 11.53 -5.27 8.71
CA VAL A 39 12.31 -5.59 9.90
C VAL A 39 13.81 -5.70 9.60
N LYS A 40 14.19 -6.37 8.51
CA LYS A 40 15.60 -6.56 8.14
C LYS A 40 16.27 -5.26 7.68
N ASN A 41 15.56 -4.39 6.96
CA ASN A 41 16.16 -3.20 6.36
C ASN A 41 16.01 -1.94 7.21
N LEU A 42 14.81 -1.67 7.77
CA LEU A 42 14.61 -0.48 8.58
C LEU A 42 15.16 -0.62 9.99
N PHE A 43 15.08 -1.82 10.56
CA PHE A 43 15.55 -2.09 11.92
C PHE A 43 16.89 -2.85 11.94
N LEU A 44 17.52 -3.05 10.77
CA LEU A 44 18.85 -3.67 10.60
C LEU A 44 19.01 -5.02 11.33
N HIS A 45 17.90 -5.77 11.48
CA HIS A 45 17.89 -7.06 12.15
C HIS A 45 18.39 -8.17 11.20
N CYS A 46 19.70 -8.16 10.93
CA CYS A 46 20.33 -9.01 9.91
C CYS A 46 20.85 -10.36 10.44
N LYS A 47 21.09 -10.48 11.75
CA LYS A 47 21.69 -11.69 12.36
C LYS A 47 20.73 -12.32 13.37
N ALA A 48 20.32 -13.56 13.09
CA ALA A 48 19.64 -14.39 14.06
C ALA A 48 20.62 -14.82 15.16
N ARG A 49 20.25 -14.62 16.42
CA ARG A 49 21.06 -15.05 17.57
C ARG A 49 20.50 -16.36 18.11
N TYR A 50 21.28 -17.43 18.04
CA TYR A 50 20.88 -18.76 18.53
C TYR A 50 20.91 -18.87 20.07
N ARG A 51 21.73 -18.05 20.75
CA ARG A 51 21.77 -18.00 22.21
C ARG A 51 20.63 -17.13 22.74
N GLY A 52 19.90 -17.63 23.74
CA GLY A 52 18.82 -16.88 24.38
C GLY A 52 17.60 -16.72 23.49
N LEU A 53 17.09 -17.82 22.94
CA LEU A 53 15.97 -17.86 21.99
C LEU A 53 14.75 -17.06 22.47
N ALA A 54 14.39 -17.17 23.76
CA ALA A 54 13.28 -16.41 24.35
C ALA A 54 13.45 -14.89 24.20
N LYS A 55 14.66 -14.37 24.45
CA LYS A 55 14.96 -12.93 24.33
C LYS A 55 14.93 -12.47 22.87
N HIS A 56 15.44 -13.29 21.96
CA HIS A 56 15.42 -13.01 20.53
C HIS A 56 13.98 -13.00 19.97
N THR A 57 13.15 -13.95 20.40
CA THR A 57 11.74 -14.03 20.01
C THR A 57 10.95 -12.83 20.53
N ALA A 58 11.14 -12.43 21.79
CA ALA A 58 10.53 -11.22 22.34
C ALA A 58 10.92 -9.96 21.55
N GLN A 59 12.20 -9.82 21.19
CA GLN A 59 12.67 -8.71 20.37
C GLN A 59 12.01 -8.68 18.98
N LEU A 60 11.88 -9.84 18.32
CA LEU A 60 11.20 -9.96 17.03
C LEU A 60 9.73 -9.53 17.11
N PHE A 61 8.99 -9.97 18.14
CA PHE A 61 7.59 -9.56 18.32
C PHE A 61 7.44 -8.05 18.48
N SER A 62 8.31 -7.41 19.26
CA SER A 62 8.33 -5.96 19.39
C SER A 62 8.62 -5.25 18.06
N LEU A 63 9.57 -5.74 17.27
CA LEU A 63 9.90 -5.19 15.95
C LEU A 63 8.74 -5.31 14.95
N PHE A 64 8.01 -6.43 14.96
CA PHE A 64 6.80 -6.58 14.14
C PHE A 64 5.69 -5.61 14.57
N GLY A 65 5.54 -5.37 15.89
CA GLY A 65 4.66 -4.33 16.41
C GLY A 65 5.01 -2.94 15.86
N PHE A 66 6.29 -2.55 15.90
CA PHE A 66 6.75 -1.28 15.36
C PHE A 66 6.64 -1.18 13.83
N ALA A 67 6.85 -2.28 13.10
CA ALA A 67 6.64 -2.31 11.65
C ALA A 67 5.19 -1.97 11.27
N ASN A 68 4.22 -2.41 12.08
CA ASN A 68 2.81 -2.05 11.89
C ASN A 68 2.55 -0.57 12.18
N LEU A 69 3.14 -0.01 13.25
CA LEU A 69 3.04 1.41 13.57
C LEU A 69 3.64 2.29 12.48
N LYS A 70 4.84 1.94 11.97
CA LYS A 70 5.50 2.70 10.90
C LYS A 70 4.67 2.74 9.62
N LYS A 71 3.92 1.68 9.31
CA LYS A 71 2.97 1.67 8.19
C LYS A 71 1.79 2.62 8.41
N MET A 72 1.27 2.71 9.63
CA MET A 72 0.20 3.65 9.99
C MET A 72 0.64 5.10 9.74
N THR A 73 1.82 5.49 10.22
CA THR A 73 2.36 6.86 10.09
C THR A 73 2.66 7.27 8.65
N ARG A 74 2.92 6.32 7.74
CA ARG A 74 3.08 6.62 6.30
C ARG A 74 1.76 6.79 5.56
N LYS A 75 0.67 6.20 6.07
CA LYS A 75 -0.67 6.23 5.44
C LYS A 75 -1.53 7.40 5.89
N SER A 76 -1.18 8.06 6.99
CA SER A 76 -1.84 9.31 7.39
C SER A 76 -1.50 10.39 6.35
N PRO A 77 -2.48 10.90 5.58
CA PRO A 77 -2.25 12.09 4.77
C PRO A 77 -1.79 13.18 5.75
N ARG A 78 -0.71 13.87 5.38
CA ARG A 78 -0.23 15.06 6.08
C ARG A 78 -1.46 15.94 6.30
N PHE A 79 -1.91 16.10 7.55
CA PHE A 79 -3.06 16.91 7.88
C PHE A 79 -2.73 18.34 7.46
N MET A 80 -3.12 18.73 6.25
CA MET A 80 -3.01 20.10 5.79
C MET A 80 -4.13 20.86 6.51
N PRO A 81 -3.82 21.85 7.36
CA PRO A 81 -4.86 22.65 7.99
C PRO A 81 -5.58 23.40 6.86
N LYS A 82 -6.90 23.17 6.73
CA LYS A 82 -7.74 24.05 5.90
C LYS A 82 -7.70 25.43 6.56
N THR A 83 -6.98 26.38 5.97
CA THR A 83 -7.02 27.76 6.40
C THR A 83 -8.45 28.27 6.28
N ASN A 84 -8.89 28.90 7.38
CA ASN A 84 -10.24 29.37 7.66
C ASN A 84 -10.93 30.01 6.44
N GLN A 85 -12.07 29.44 6.07
CA GLN A 85 -13.08 30.11 5.27
C GLN A 85 -13.87 31.05 6.18
N PHE A 86 -13.46 32.32 6.36
CA PHE A 86 -14.37 33.33 6.90
C PHE A 86 -13.97 34.77 6.51
N SER A 87 -15.01 35.52 6.08
CA SER A 87 -15.10 36.95 5.73
C SER A 87 -14.58 37.31 4.32
N GLY A 88 -15.31 38.03 3.46
CA GLY A 88 -16.63 38.63 3.52
C GLY A 88 -16.83 39.55 2.30
N HIS A 89 -17.98 40.20 2.24
CA HIS A 89 -18.28 41.41 1.46
C HIS A 89 -18.72 41.23 -0.01
N ASN A 90 -20.04 41.07 -0.14
CA ASN A 90 -20.92 41.71 -1.12
C ASN A 90 -20.24 42.84 -1.94
N ARG A 91 -19.95 42.56 -3.21
CA ARG A 91 -19.77 43.58 -4.24
C ARG A 91 -20.74 43.30 -5.38
N LYS A 92 -21.90 43.95 -5.27
CA LYS A 92 -22.66 44.62 -6.34
C LYS A 92 -22.52 44.00 -7.74
N THR A 93 -23.59 43.33 -8.16
CA THR A 93 -23.93 43.07 -9.55
C THR A 93 -23.97 44.38 -10.35
N HIS A 94 -23.11 44.52 -11.36
CA HIS A 94 -23.32 45.46 -12.46
C HIS A 94 -23.74 44.66 -13.71
N PRO A 95 -24.73 45.13 -14.49
CA PRO A 95 -25.16 44.42 -15.69
C PRO A 95 -24.08 44.54 -16.77
N ARG A 96 -23.58 43.39 -17.25
CA ARG A 96 -22.69 43.34 -18.41
C ARG A 96 -23.55 43.50 -19.67
N VAL A 97 -23.37 44.62 -20.34
CA VAL A 97 -24.00 44.99 -21.60
C VAL A 97 -23.69 43.95 -22.68
N SER A 98 -24.73 43.59 -23.41
CA SER A 98 -24.80 42.85 -24.68
C SER A 98 -23.62 43.13 -25.62
N GLY A 99 -23.04 42.05 -26.15
CA GLY A 99 -22.04 42.11 -27.23
C GLY A 99 -21.70 40.70 -27.71
N GLY A 100 -22.66 40.04 -28.37
CA GLY A 100 -22.41 38.79 -29.09
C GLY A 100 -21.55 39.07 -30.31
N VAL A 101 -20.36 38.47 -30.36
CA VAL A 101 -19.54 38.42 -31.58
C VAL A 101 -19.71 37.02 -32.16
N ASN A 102 -20.53 36.91 -33.21
CA ASN A 102 -20.74 35.69 -33.97
C ASN A 102 -19.60 35.52 -34.98
N TYR A 103 -18.75 34.51 -34.78
CA TYR A 103 -17.73 34.09 -35.76
C TYR A 103 -18.27 32.95 -36.61
N SER A 104 -19.19 33.26 -37.52
CA SER A 104 -19.66 32.32 -38.53
C SER A 104 -20.18 33.08 -39.76
N ALA A 105 -19.28 33.80 -40.43
CA ALA A 105 -19.41 34.25 -41.81
C ALA A 105 -18.20 35.12 -42.17
N LEU A 106 -17.12 34.52 -42.65
CA LEU A 106 -16.15 35.21 -43.51
C LEU A 106 -15.86 34.30 -44.72
N PRO A 107 -15.76 34.90 -45.92
CA PRO A 107 -15.82 34.20 -47.21
C PRO A 107 -14.67 33.25 -47.48
#